data_AF-A0A1Y4F7I3-F1
#
_entry.id   AF-A0A1Y4F7I3-F1
#
_cell.length_a   1.000
_cell.length_b   1.000
_cell.length_c   1.000
_cell.angle_alpha   90.00
_cell.angle_beta   90.00
_cell.angle_gamma   90.00
#
_symmetry.space_group_name_H-M   'P 1'
#
loop_
_entity.id
_entity.type
_entity.pdbx_description
1 polymer ?
#
loop_
_entity_poly.entity_id
_entity_poly.type
_entity_poly.pdbx_seq_one_letter_code
_entity_poly.pdbx_strand_id
1 'polypeptide(L)'
;MSKVNRYEYEGKIIEIPLRWDEHSKKEIEDYSLFIEQSPIYTPEGRPLLLTIEDACPHAVMVDDDPASIDCGSCVYFRQPAESILGVCHNEKMRCVSAKQRNTSSNKEETL
;
A
#
# COMPACT_ATOMS: atom_id res chain seq x y z
N MET A 1 -5.08 -23.37 1.15
CA MET A 1 -4.44 -22.08 1.50
C MET A 1 -4.33 -21.27 0.22
N SER A 2 -4.82 -20.03 0.21
CA SER A 2 -4.55 -19.09 -0.89
C SER A 2 -3.05 -18.76 -0.90
N LYS A 3 -2.46 -18.62 -2.09
CA LYS A 3 -1.08 -18.14 -2.21
C LYS A 3 -1.05 -16.64 -1.93
N VAL A 4 0.02 -16.18 -1.29
CA VAL A 4 0.25 -14.77 -0.98
C VAL A 4 1.70 -14.42 -1.28
N ASN A 5 1.94 -13.17 -1.70
CA ASN A 5 3.25 -12.56 -1.63
C ASN A 5 3.35 -11.75 -0.33
N ARG A 6 4.53 -11.77 0.30
CA ARG A 6 4.76 -11.14 1.60
C ARG A 6 5.83 -10.07 1.47
N TYR A 7 5.51 -8.87 1.91
CA TYR A 7 6.38 -7.69 1.85
C TYR A 7 6.52 -7.06 3.22
N GLU A 8 7.66 -6.42 3.46
CA GLU A 8 7.90 -5.59 4.63
C GLU A 8 7.99 -4.12 4.21
N TYR A 9 7.14 -3.29 4.80
CA TYR A 9 7.10 -1.84 4.64
C TYR A 9 7.31 -1.17 5.98
N GLU A 10 8.56 -0.79 6.26
CA GLU A 10 8.94 -0.01 7.45
C GLU A 10 8.39 -0.61 8.76
N GLY A 11 8.65 -1.91 8.96
CA GLY A 11 8.18 -2.65 10.14
C GLY A 11 6.72 -3.12 10.07
N LYS A 12 5.99 -2.86 8.97
CA LYS A 12 4.69 -3.49 8.67
C LYS A 12 4.84 -4.64 7.70
N ILE A 13 4.35 -5.81 8.07
CA ILE A 13 4.20 -6.93 7.15
C ILE A 13 2.87 -6.80 6.42
N ILE A 14 2.91 -6.87 5.10
CA ILE A 14 1.75 -6.91 4.22
C ILE A 14 1.78 -8.24 3.47
N GLU A 15 0.66 -8.95 3.51
CA GLU A 15 0.44 -10.16 2.72
C GLU A 15 -0.58 -9.82 1.64
N ILE A 16 -0.17 -9.96 0.37
CA ILE A 16 -1.01 -9.66 -0.78
C ILE A 16 -1.46 -10.99 -1.38
N PRO A 17 -2.77 -11.29 -1.40
CA PRO A 17 -3.29 -12.48 -2.04
C PRO A 17 -2.95 -12.53 -3.51
N LEU A 18 -2.69 -13.73 -4.02
CA LEU A 18 -2.59 -13.97 -5.45
C LEU A 18 -3.93 -14.46 -5.98
N ARG A 19 -4.37 -13.88 -7.11
CA ARG A 19 -5.51 -14.34 -7.88
C ARG A 19 -5.07 -14.72 -9.29
N TRP A 20 -5.73 -15.73 -9.86
CA TRP A 20 -5.57 -16.02 -11.28
C TRP A 20 -6.18 -14.89 -12.12
N ASP A 21 -5.43 -14.41 -13.10
CA ASP A 21 -5.89 -13.40 -14.04
C ASP A 21 -6.02 -13.99 -15.45
N GLU A 22 -7.25 -14.00 -15.94
CA GLU A 22 -7.58 -14.64 -17.22
C GLU A 22 -6.97 -13.93 -18.43
N HIS A 23 -6.73 -12.62 -18.34
CA HIS A 23 -6.18 -11.84 -19.43
C HIS A 23 -4.67 -12.13 -19.61
N SER A 24 -3.92 -12.08 -18.52
CA SER A 24 -2.47 -12.32 -18.51
C SER A 24 -2.09 -13.80 -18.45
N LYS A 25 -3.04 -14.70 -18.12
CA LYS A 25 -2.83 -16.14 -17.91
C LYS A 25 -1.77 -16.45 -16.85
N LYS A 26 -1.78 -15.67 -15.77
CA LYS A 26 -0.84 -15.75 -14.65
C LYS A 26 -1.52 -15.50 -13.32
N GLU A 27 -0.89 -15.92 -12.24
CA GLU A 27 -1.22 -15.45 -10.91
C GLU A 27 -0.67 -14.02 -10.74
N ILE A 28 -1.54 -13.10 -10.33
CA ILE A 28 -1.18 -11.71 -10.06
C ILE A 28 -1.65 -11.32 -8.67
N GLU A 29 -1.06 -10.26 -8.15
CA GLU A 29 -1.40 -9.70 -6.85
C GLU A 29 -2.76 -9.03 -6.85
N ASP A 30 -3.54 -9.32 -5.82
CA ASP A 30 -4.86 -8.75 -5.57
C ASP A 30 -4.77 -7.61 -4.55
N TYR A 31 -4.79 -6.40 -5.07
CA TYR A 31 -4.71 -5.16 -4.29
C TYR A 31 -6.08 -4.63 -3.83
N SER A 32 -7.17 -5.40 -3.95
CA SER A 32 -8.52 -4.96 -3.59
C SER A 32 -8.60 -4.41 -2.15
N LEU A 33 -7.83 -4.97 -1.22
CA LEU A 33 -7.71 -4.46 0.15
C LEU A 33 -7.31 -2.98 0.20
N PHE A 34 -6.36 -2.57 -0.63
CA PHE A 34 -5.89 -1.19 -0.69
C PHE A 34 -6.90 -0.29 -1.41
N ILE A 35 -7.69 -0.81 -2.35
CA ILE A 35 -8.76 -0.02 -2.96
C ILE A 35 -9.89 0.23 -1.95
N GLU A 36 -10.22 -0.77 -1.13
CA GLU A 36 -11.37 -0.72 -0.22
C GLU A 36 -11.07 -0.08 1.16
N GLN A 37 -9.82 -0.21 1.65
CA GLN A 37 -9.45 0.14 3.03
C GLN A 37 -8.26 1.10 3.11
N SER A 38 -7.79 1.66 2.00
CA SER A 38 -6.71 2.66 2.00
C SER A 38 -7.14 3.94 2.73
N PRO A 39 -6.21 4.59 3.46
CA PRO A 39 -4.82 4.18 3.66
C PRO A 39 -4.64 3.15 4.78
N ILE A 40 -3.78 2.16 4.51
CA ILE A 40 -3.18 1.32 5.55
C ILE A 40 -1.95 2.04 6.07
N TYR A 41 -1.68 2.00 7.37
CA TYR A 41 -0.56 2.74 7.96
C TYR A 41 0.55 1.83 8.50
N THR A 42 1.83 2.23 8.38
CA THR A 42 3.00 1.64 9.07
C THR A 42 2.89 1.87 10.58
N PRO A 43 3.62 1.15 11.45
CA PRO A 43 3.61 1.39 12.90
C PRO A 43 3.92 2.83 13.29
N GLU A 44 4.74 3.53 12.51
CA GLU A 44 5.04 4.95 12.73
C GLU A 44 3.91 5.90 12.30
N GLY A 45 2.83 5.39 11.72
CA GLY A 45 1.70 6.15 11.23
C GLY A 45 1.85 6.68 9.82
N ARG A 46 2.81 6.17 9.02
CA ARG A 46 2.99 6.59 7.62
C ARG A 46 2.04 5.81 6.71
N PRO A 47 1.30 6.44 5.79
CA PRO A 47 0.37 5.72 4.93
C PRO A 47 1.12 4.92 3.86
N LEU A 48 0.69 3.67 3.68
CA LEU A 48 0.96 2.82 2.53
C LEU A 48 -0.14 3.05 1.50
N LEU A 49 0.24 3.36 0.27
CA LEU A 49 -0.67 3.66 -0.84
C LEU A 49 -0.22 2.89 -2.08
N LEU A 50 -1.15 2.71 -3.03
CA LEU A 50 -0.78 2.31 -4.38
C LEU A 50 -0.04 3.47 -5.07
N THR A 51 0.94 3.13 -5.88
CA THR A 51 1.74 4.08 -6.66
C THR A 51 0.87 4.92 -7.60
N ILE A 52 -0.22 4.31 -8.08
CA ILE A 52 -1.16 4.90 -9.03
C ILE A 52 -2.32 5.69 -8.36
N GLU A 53 -2.30 5.85 -7.04
CA GLU A 53 -3.29 6.71 -6.36
C GLU A 53 -3.06 8.17 -6.73
N ASP A 54 -4.15 8.94 -6.84
CA ASP A 54 -4.07 10.40 -7.02
C ASP A 54 -3.19 11.03 -5.93
N ALA A 55 -2.30 11.92 -6.35
CA ALA A 55 -1.37 12.57 -5.43
C ALA A 55 -2.13 13.47 -4.43
N CYS A 56 -1.73 13.42 -3.16
CA CYS A 56 -2.38 14.21 -2.12
C CYS A 56 -2.17 15.73 -2.34
N PRO A 57 -2.96 16.61 -1.68
CA PRO A 57 -2.81 18.07 -1.76
C PRO A 57 -1.46 18.63 -1.26
N HIS A 58 -0.60 17.77 -0.72
CA HIS A 58 0.74 18.12 -0.23
C HIS A 58 1.85 17.50 -1.07
N ALA A 59 1.50 16.87 -2.20
CA ALA A 59 2.46 16.28 -3.10
C ALA A 59 3.39 17.34 -3.68
N VAL A 60 4.62 16.91 -3.94
CA VAL A 60 5.63 17.68 -4.67
C VAL A 60 6.09 16.74 -5.76
N MET A 61 5.76 17.07 -7.01
CA MET A 61 6.00 16.19 -8.14
C MET A 61 7.47 16.22 -8.54
N VAL A 62 8.00 15.08 -8.94
CA VAL A 62 9.28 14.98 -9.61
C VAL A 62 9.12 15.68 -10.98
N ASP A 63 10.04 16.57 -11.30
CA ASP A 63 10.14 17.28 -12.60
C ASP A 63 8.99 18.24 -12.99
N ASP A 64 8.14 18.66 -12.05
CA ASP A 64 7.03 19.62 -12.26
C ASP A 64 6.06 19.25 -13.41
N ASP A 65 6.00 17.98 -13.82
CA ASP A 65 5.13 17.54 -14.92
C ASP A 65 3.65 17.56 -14.49
N PRO A 66 2.79 18.42 -15.09
CA PRO A 66 1.38 18.49 -14.73
C PRO A 66 0.57 17.27 -15.19
N ALA A 67 1.11 16.39 -16.03
CA ALA A 67 0.42 15.21 -16.54
C ALA A 67 0.52 13.98 -15.61
N SER A 68 1.45 13.97 -14.65
CA SER A 68 1.63 12.87 -13.71
C SER A 68 1.34 13.36 -12.29
N ILE A 69 0.10 13.16 -11.83
CA ILE A 69 -0.39 13.57 -10.52
C ILE A 69 -0.72 12.31 -9.69
N ASP A 70 0.16 11.30 -9.71
CA ASP A 70 0.03 10.12 -8.86
C ASP A 70 1.05 10.11 -7.71
N CYS A 71 0.87 9.21 -6.75
CA CYS A 71 1.76 9.05 -5.63
C CYS A 71 3.18 8.66 -6.07
N GLY A 72 3.32 7.83 -7.10
CA GLY A 72 4.60 7.39 -7.65
C GLY A 72 5.50 8.53 -8.12
N SER A 73 4.91 9.60 -8.62
CA SER A 73 5.63 10.78 -9.08
C SER A 73 5.91 11.81 -7.98
N CYS A 74 5.56 11.54 -6.71
CA CYS A 74 5.80 12.45 -5.59
C CYS A 74 7.16 12.17 -4.92
N VAL A 75 7.96 13.22 -4.67
CA VAL A 75 9.29 13.10 -4.02
C VAL A 75 9.24 12.50 -2.60
N TYR A 76 8.08 12.51 -1.95
CA TYR A 76 7.88 11.94 -0.62
C TYR A 76 7.49 10.46 -0.65
N PHE A 77 7.15 9.91 -1.81
CA PHE A 77 6.70 8.53 -1.93
C PHE A 77 7.89 7.60 -2.15
N ARG A 78 7.99 6.56 -1.35
CA ARG A 78 9.07 5.56 -1.44
C ARG A 78 8.48 4.22 -1.81
N GLN A 79 8.70 3.81 -3.05
CA GLN A 79 8.25 2.56 -3.63
C GLN A 79 9.45 1.62 -3.80
N PRO A 80 9.40 0.37 -3.30
CA PRO A 80 10.38 -0.65 -3.65
C PRO A 80 10.19 -1.12 -5.10
N ALA A 81 11.28 -1.47 -5.77
CA ALA A 81 11.29 -1.79 -7.21
C ALA A 81 10.35 -2.94 -7.64
N GLU A 82 10.02 -3.84 -6.71
CA GLU A 82 9.25 -5.06 -7.00
C GLU A 82 7.78 -5.00 -6.53
N SER A 83 7.27 -3.83 -6.14
CA SER A 83 5.87 -3.68 -5.73
C SER A 83 5.26 -2.39 -6.24
N ILE A 84 3.95 -2.40 -6.47
CA ILE A 84 3.18 -1.18 -6.76
C ILE A 84 2.68 -0.46 -5.51
N LEU A 85 3.03 -0.95 -4.31
CA LEU A 85 2.82 -0.23 -3.05
C LEU A 85 4.04 0.59 -2.68
N GLY A 86 3.82 1.70 -2.00
CA GLY A 86 4.89 2.49 -1.41
C GLY A 86 4.42 3.22 -0.15
N VAL A 87 5.38 3.77 0.58
CA VAL A 87 5.14 4.52 1.81
C VAL A 87 5.26 6.00 1.54
N CYS A 88 4.25 6.76 1.98
CA CYS A 88 4.29 8.21 1.93
C CYS A 88 5.04 8.77 3.15
N HIS A 89 6.11 9.54 2.89
CA HIS A 89 6.91 10.21 3.92
C HIS A 89 6.52 11.66 4.18
N ASN A 90 5.43 12.15 3.58
CA ASN A 90 4.97 13.49 3.88
C ASN A 90 4.41 13.53 5.31
N GLU A 91 5.04 14.30 6.19
CA GLU A 91 4.65 14.39 7.61
C GLU A 91 3.21 14.87 7.80
N LYS A 92 2.64 15.63 6.85
CA LYS A 92 1.23 16.06 6.90
C LYS A 92 0.24 14.91 6.71
N MET A 93 0.68 13.80 6.11
CA MET A 93 -0.14 12.60 5.88
C MET A 93 -0.01 11.58 7.01
N ARG A 94 0.82 11.85 8.02
CA ARG A 94 1.08 10.93 9.12
C ARG A 94 -0.12 10.85 10.07
N CYS A 95 -0.61 9.63 10.33
CA CYS A 95 -1.66 9.39 11.32
C CYS A 95 -1.04 9.15 12.71
N VAL A 96 -1.30 10.08 13.64
CA VAL A 96 -0.76 10.06 15.02
C VAL A 96 -1.63 9.29 16.04
N SER A 97 -2.65 8.55 15.60
CA SER A 97 -3.50 7.81 16.54
C SER A 97 -2.74 6.68 17.23
N ALA A 98 -2.57 6.81 18.54
CA ALA A 98 -2.01 5.81 19.44
C ALA A 98 -2.78 4.48 19.30
N LYS A 99 -2.05 3.38 19.02
CA LYS A 99 -2.55 2.03 18.75
C LYS A 99 -3.35 1.90 17.46
N GLN A 100 -2.66 1.53 16.39
CA GLN A 100 -3.26 0.77 15.31
C GLN A 100 -3.94 -0.46 15.91
N ARG A 101 -5.27 -0.53 15.77
CA ARG A 101 -6.05 -1.72 16.12
C ARG A 101 -5.54 -2.86 15.26
N ASN A 102 -4.80 -3.79 15.87
CA ASN A 102 -4.47 -5.07 15.27
C ASN A 102 -5.78 -5.76 14.87
N THR A 103 -6.18 -5.68 13.60
CA THR A 103 -7.19 -6.57 13.04
C THR A 103 -6.51 -7.88 12.64
N SER A 104 -5.90 -8.55 13.62
CA SER A 104 -5.63 -9.98 13.55
C SER A 104 -6.94 -10.69 13.90
N SER A 105 -7.86 -10.78 12.93
CA SER A 105 -8.99 -11.70 13.03
C SER A 105 -8.51 -13.10 12.63
N ASN A 106 -7.66 -13.68 13.48
CA ASN A 106 -7.51 -15.13 13.52
C ASN A 106 -8.81 -15.69 14.09
N LYS A 107 -9.60 -16.33 13.23
CA LYS A 107 -10.47 -17.43 13.62
C LYS A 107 -10.27 -18.57 12.64
N GLU A 108 -9.18 -19.29 12.87
CA GLU A 108 -9.19 -20.73 12.72
C GLU A 108 -9.99 -21.26 13.92
N GLU A 109 -11.16 -21.86 13.68
CA GLU A 109 -11.70 -22.86 14.60
C GLU A 109 -12.17 -24.04 13.76
N THR A 110 -11.50 -25.14 14.05
CA THR A 110 -11.60 -26.50 13.53
C THR A 110 -12.85 -27.21 14.07
N LEU A 111 -13.25 -28.25 13.31
CA LEU A 111 -14.27 -29.29 13.54
C LEU A 111 -15.71 -29.00 13.05
#